data_AF-A0A9W4NI13-F1
#
_entry.id   AF-A0A9W4NI13-F1
#
_cell.length_a   1.000
_cell.length_b   1.000
_cell.length_c   1.000
_cell.angle_alpha   90.00
_cell.angle_beta   90.00
_cell.angle_gamma   90.00
#
_symmetry.space_group_name_H-M   'P 1'
#
loop_
_entity.id
_entity.type
_entity.pdbx_description
1 polymer ?
#
loop_
_entity_poly.entity_id
_entity_poly.type
_entity_poly.pdbx_seq_one_letter_code
_entity_poly.pdbx_strand_id
1 'polypeptide(L)'
;MNTKCRADSEEETAFQTARREASEEIGLPDTNANLPPPFRVEHLCELPANLAKTELVVRPCVALLHGYDPRTGLTADPEVSLIPTLDAREVAAVFTAPLLGFLKSRLGQDEWYRGSWSLWHNENWKMHQFFVRQNSNTSATEVYRIFGMTARILVDAARLGYAQEPEFEHNSHFGDEEMIAKLRRLGRLSAVRKPSDQLTRQTMEKAAKLS
;
A
#
# COMPACT_ATOMS: atom_id res chain seq x y z
N MET A 1 5.20 16.04 -11.27
CA MET A 1 5.51 15.33 -10.01
C MET A 1 5.46 13.85 -10.32
N ASN A 2 6.63 13.20 -10.36
CA ASN A 2 6.78 11.77 -10.58
C ASN A 2 7.00 11.11 -9.21
N THR A 3 5.99 11.13 -8.34
CA THR A 3 6.01 10.37 -7.09
C THR A 3 5.55 8.96 -7.38
N LYS A 4 6.47 8.07 -7.75
CA LYS A 4 6.08 6.71 -8.09
C LYS A 4 7.21 5.77 -7.76
N CYS A 5 7.05 5.03 -6.66
CA CYS A 5 7.83 3.85 -6.35
C CYS A 5 7.78 2.91 -7.56
N ARG A 6 8.80 2.97 -8.42
CA ARG A 6 8.77 2.38 -9.76
C ARG A 6 10.02 1.54 -9.92
N ALA A 7 9.83 0.35 -10.50
CA ALA A 7 10.96 -0.46 -10.88
C ALA A 7 11.86 0.27 -11.89
N ASP A 8 13.16 0.30 -11.62
CA ASP A 8 14.16 0.93 -12.49
C ASP A 8 14.50 0.04 -13.69
N SER A 9 14.33 -1.28 -13.53
CA SER A 9 14.55 -2.29 -14.56
C SER A 9 13.49 -3.38 -14.51
N GLU A 10 13.39 -4.19 -15.56
CA GLU A 10 12.50 -5.36 -15.59
C GLU A 10 12.98 -6.52 -14.70
N GLU A 11 14.24 -6.48 -14.27
CA GLU A 11 14.88 -7.50 -13.43
C GLU A 11 14.73 -7.20 -11.93
N GLU A 12 14.38 -5.96 -11.57
CA GLU A 12 14.16 -5.56 -10.19
C GLU A 12 12.87 -6.19 -9.66
N THR A 13 12.98 -6.97 -8.59
CA THR A 13 11.81 -7.57 -7.94
C THR A 13 10.98 -6.50 -7.22
N ALA A 14 9.68 -6.75 -7.04
CA ALA A 14 8.80 -5.80 -6.35
C ALA A 14 9.30 -5.46 -4.94
N PHE A 15 9.85 -6.44 -4.21
CA PHE A 15 10.42 -6.20 -2.89
C PHE A 15 11.71 -5.37 -2.92
N GLN A 16 12.59 -5.58 -3.90
CA GLN A 16 13.80 -4.75 -4.07
C GLN A 16 13.42 -3.30 -4.37
N THR A 17 12.51 -3.08 -5.33
CA THR A 17 11.98 -1.75 -5.62
C THR A 17 11.40 -1.12 -4.35
N ALA A 18 10.54 -1.84 -3.61
CA ALA A 18 9.93 -1.30 -2.39
C ALA A 18 10.97 -0.92 -1.31
N ARG A 19 12.04 -1.71 -1.15
CA ARG A 19 13.12 -1.41 -0.18
C ARG A 19 13.96 -0.20 -0.60
N ARG A 20 14.29 -0.09 -1.88
CA ARG A 20 15.03 1.06 -2.41
C ARG A 20 14.24 2.36 -2.25
N GLU A 21 12.98 2.35 -2.68
CA GLU A 21 12.09 3.51 -2.61
C GLU A 21 11.82 3.94 -1.16
N ALA A 22 11.60 2.99 -0.23
CA ALA A 22 11.50 3.32 1.20
C ALA A 22 12.78 3.94 1.78
N SER A 23 13.96 3.55 1.26
CA SER A 23 15.23 4.16 1.65
C SER A 23 15.36 5.58 1.11
N GLU A 24 14.91 5.86 -0.11
CA GLU A 24 14.95 7.17 -0.74
C GLU A 24 13.94 8.15 -0.11
N GLU A 25 12.72 7.68 0.15
CA GLU A 25 11.60 8.52 0.59
C GLU A 25 11.63 8.83 2.10
N ILE A 26 11.91 7.82 2.94
CA ILE A 26 11.81 7.93 4.42
C ILE A 26 13.10 7.56 5.16
N GLY A 27 14.18 7.24 4.43
CA GLY A 27 15.48 6.92 5.01
C GLY A 27 15.55 5.54 5.67
N LEU A 28 14.60 4.62 5.41
CA LEU A 28 14.65 3.26 5.92
C LEU A 28 15.68 2.44 5.11
N PRO A 29 16.81 2.00 5.68
CA PRO A 29 17.87 1.37 4.91
C PRO A 29 17.39 0.20 4.02
N ASP A 30 17.86 0.22 2.79
CA ASP A 30 17.55 -0.75 1.73
C ASP A 30 17.92 -2.20 2.09
N THR A 31 18.96 -2.39 2.91
CA THR A 31 19.47 -3.69 3.35
C THR A 31 19.54 -3.78 4.87
N ASN A 32 19.38 -5.02 5.39
CA ASN A 32 19.44 -5.26 6.83
C ASN A 32 20.83 -5.03 7.45
N ALA A 33 21.90 -5.06 6.63
CA ALA A 33 23.26 -4.77 7.11
C ALA A 33 23.43 -3.30 7.54
N ASN A 34 22.62 -2.41 6.99
CA ASN A 34 22.66 -0.97 7.24
C ASN A 34 21.66 -0.52 8.33
N LEU A 35 20.83 -1.44 8.84
CA LEU A 35 19.91 -1.14 9.94
C LEU A 35 20.66 -1.15 11.28
N PRO A 36 20.40 -0.17 12.17
CA PRO A 36 20.96 -0.22 13.51
C PRO A 36 20.37 -1.41 14.28
N PRO A 37 21.18 -2.14 15.09
CA PRO A 37 20.63 -3.16 15.98
C PRO A 37 19.58 -2.57 16.93
N PRO A 38 18.50 -3.31 17.27
CA PRO A 38 18.19 -4.70 16.92
C PRO A 38 17.37 -4.85 15.62
N PHE A 39 17.24 -3.80 14.82
CA PHE A 39 16.28 -3.76 13.74
C PHE A 39 16.65 -4.66 12.57
N ARG A 40 15.65 -5.39 12.06
CA ARG A 40 15.73 -6.10 10.78
C ARG A 40 14.37 -6.05 10.09
N VAL A 41 14.39 -5.95 8.77
CA VAL A 41 13.20 -6.05 7.94
C VAL A 41 13.13 -7.46 7.35
N GLU A 42 12.07 -8.19 7.67
CA GLU A 42 11.76 -9.50 7.12
C GLU A 42 10.65 -9.38 6.07
N HIS A 43 10.92 -9.83 4.85
CA HIS A 43 9.89 -9.91 3.81
C HIS A 43 8.91 -11.04 4.11
N LEU A 44 7.63 -10.73 4.25
CA LEU A 44 6.60 -11.73 4.52
C LEU A 44 5.96 -12.24 3.23
N CYS A 45 5.45 -11.33 2.40
CA CYS A 45 4.80 -11.69 1.14
C CYS A 45 4.60 -10.48 0.21
N GLU A 46 4.31 -10.79 -1.05
CA GLU A 46 3.72 -9.85 -2.00
C GLU A 46 2.21 -10.11 -2.12
N LEU A 47 1.39 -9.07 -1.96
CA LEU A 47 -0.05 -9.18 -2.15
C LEU A 47 -0.40 -9.13 -3.65
N PRO A 48 -1.59 -9.62 -4.06
CA PRO A 48 -2.07 -9.44 -5.43
C PRO A 48 -1.99 -7.99 -5.91
N ALA A 49 -1.56 -7.80 -7.15
CA ALA A 49 -1.37 -6.47 -7.73
C ALA A 49 -2.71 -5.72 -7.87
N ASN A 50 -2.69 -4.41 -7.66
CA ASN A 50 -3.85 -3.54 -7.83
C ASN A 50 -3.68 -2.68 -9.08
N LEU A 51 -4.78 -2.42 -9.80
CA LEU A 51 -4.81 -1.59 -11.00
C LEU A 51 -5.44 -0.23 -10.71
N ALA A 52 -4.66 0.84 -10.79
CA ALA A 52 -5.15 2.20 -10.62
C ALA A 52 -5.94 2.66 -11.85
N LYS A 53 -6.83 3.66 -11.65
CA LYS A 53 -7.47 4.42 -12.75
C LYS A 53 -6.46 5.06 -13.70
N THR A 54 -5.26 5.34 -13.20
CA THR A 54 -4.15 5.93 -13.96
C THR A 54 -3.34 4.89 -14.73
N GLU A 55 -3.82 3.63 -14.80
CA GLU A 55 -3.18 2.51 -15.51
C GLU A 55 -1.86 2.08 -14.89
N LEU A 56 -1.68 2.43 -13.61
CA LEU A 56 -0.56 1.99 -12.81
C LEU A 56 -0.92 0.66 -12.14
N VAL A 57 -0.10 -0.36 -12.37
CA VAL A 57 -0.14 -1.64 -11.66
C VAL A 57 0.81 -1.59 -10.46
N VAL A 58 0.28 -1.73 -9.25
CA VAL A 58 1.07 -1.71 -8.01
C VAL A 58 1.09 -3.12 -7.43
N ARG A 59 2.28 -3.65 -7.14
CA ARG A 59 2.48 -4.90 -6.40
C ARG A 59 2.83 -4.57 -4.94
N PRO A 60 1.89 -4.70 -3.98
CA PRO A 60 2.19 -4.36 -2.60
C PRO A 60 3.09 -5.42 -1.95
N CYS A 61 4.11 -4.98 -1.21
CA CYS A 61 4.95 -5.86 -0.42
C CYS A 61 4.67 -5.66 1.07
N VAL A 62 4.56 -6.76 1.82
CA VAL A 62 4.37 -6.74 3.27
C VAL A 62 5.65 -7.23 3.93
N ALA A 63 6.16 -6.44 4.86
CA ALA A 63 7.35 -6.77 5.61
C ALA A 63 7.15 -6.52 7.11
N LEU A 64 7.83 -7.31 7.94
CA LEU A 64 7.88 -7.13 9.39
C LEU A 64 9.16 -6.41 9.77
N LEU A 65 9.01 -5.26 10.45
CA LEU A 65 10.11 -4.56 11.10
C LEU A 65 10.26 -5.10 12.52
N HIS A 66 11.31 -5.89 12.75
CA HIS A 66 11.59 -6.46 14.06
C HIS A 66 12.25 -5.42 14.96
N GLY A 67 11.70 -5.19 16.15
CA GLY A 67 12.32 -4.37 17.20
C GLY A 67 13.09 -5.20 18.24
N TYR A 68 13.15 -6.53 18.10
CA TYR A 68 13.77 -7.44 19.06
C TYR A 68 14.77 -8.38 18.40
N ASP A 69 15.97 -8.48 18.98
CA ASP A 69 17.01 -9.43 18.60
C ASP A 69 17.09 -10.57 19.63
N PRO A 70 16.64 -11.79 19.30
CA PRO A 70 16.67 -12.92 20.23
C PRO A 70 18.09 -13.38 20.60
N ARG A 71 19.10 -13.07 19.80
CA ARG A 71 20.49 -13.49 20.05
C ARG A 71 21.17 -12.60 21.09
N THR A 72 20.90 -11.31 21.06
CA THR A 72 21.51 -10.32 21.96
C THR A 72 20.59 -9.92 23.11
N GLY A 73 19.29 -10.20 23.00
CA GLY A 73 18.27 -9.76 23.96
C GLY A 73 17.91 -8.28 23.84
N LEU A 74 18.47 -7.56 22.85
CA LEU A 74 18.20 -6.14 22.65
C LEU A 74 16.77 -5.94 22.13
N THR A 75 16.08 -4.94 22.69
CA THR A 75 14.76 -4.51 22.27
C THR A 75 14.75 -3.00 22.10
N ALA A 76 14.15 -2.51 21.02
CA ALA A 76 14.00 -1.10 20.73
C ALA A 76 12.66 -0.84 20.05
N ASP A 77 12.01 0.25 20.43
CA ASP A 77 10.80 0.72 19.79
C ASP A 77 11.17 1.43 18.48
N PRO A 78 10.70 0.97 17.31
CA PRO A 78 11.00 1.62 16.04
C PRO A 78 10.45 3.05 15.95
N GLU A 79 9.32 3.37 16.60
CA GLU A 79 8.74 4.72 16.52
C GLU A 79 9.61 5.78 17.21
N VAL A 80 10.42 5.36 18.18
CA VAL A 80 11.32 6.24 18.94
C VAL A 80 12.75 6.16 18.42
N SER A 81 13.19 4.96 18.01
CA SER A 81 14.62 4.69 17.74
C SER A 81 14.96 4.74 16.25
N LEU A 82 14.00 4.46 15.36
CA LEU A 82 14.14 4.60 13.91
C LEU A 82 13.43 5.87 13.46
N ILE A 83 14.02 7.02 13.81
CA ILE A 83 13.51 8.32 13.41
C ILE A 83 13.63 8.43 11.88
N PRO A 84 12.51 8.56 11.13
CA PRO A 84 12.55 8.66 9.68
C PRO A 84 13.30 9.91 9.22
N THR A 85 14.09 9.76 8.16
CA THR A 85 14.73 10.91 7.48
C THR A 85 13.99 11.13 6.17
N LEU A 86 13.13 12.16 6.13
CA LEU A 86 12.19 12.36 5.03
C LEU A 86 12.82 13.17 3.89
N ASP A 87 12.64 12.74 2.64
CA ASP A 87 12.80 13.64 1.50
C ASP A 87 11.57 14.55 1.39
N ALA A 88 11.72 15.81 1.79
CA ALA A 88 10.63 16.79 1.78
C ALA A 88 10.05 17.08 0.38
N ARG A 89 10.71 16.65 -0.71
CA ARG A 89 10.18 16.74 -2.08
C ARG A 89 9.09 15.71 -2.35
N GLU A 90 9.10 14.60 -1.63
CA GLU A 90 8.26 13.42 -1.89
C GLU A 90 7.39 13.06 -0.69
N VAL A 91 7.91 13.23 0.54
CA VAL A 91 7.23 12.86 1.78
C VAL A 91 7.05 14.07 2.68
N ALA A 92 5.78 14.39 2.95
CA ALA A 92 5.41 15.46 3.88
C ALA A 92 5.41 15.00 5.35
N ALA A 93 5.07 13.73 5.61
CA ALA A 93 4.95 13.18 6.95
C ALA A 93 5.00 11.63 6.93
N VAL A 94 5.42 11.04 8.05
CA VAL A 94 5.31 9.61 8.34
C VAL A 94 4.47 9.43 9.61
N PHE A 95 3.54 8.49 9.57
CA PHE A 95 2.62 8.22 10.67
C PHE A 95 2.32 6.72 10.76
N THR A 96 1.97 6.25 11.96
CA THR A 96 1.55 4.86 12.21
C THR A 96 0.04 4.77 12.41
N ALA A 97 -0.55 3.65 11.98
CA ALA A 97 -1.93 3.29 12.27
C ALA A 97 -2.03 1.80 12.64
N PRO A 98 -2.94 1.41 13.55
CA PRO A 98 -3.10 0.01 13.94
C PRO A 98 -3.67 -0.82 12.79
N LEU A 99 -2.95 -1.85 12.34
CA LEU A 99 -3.36 -2.67 11.19
C LEU A 99 -4.75 -3.31 11.37
N LEU A 100 -5.06 -3.81 12.58
CA LEU A 100 -6.39 -4.37 12.89
C LEU A 100 -7.51 -3.33 12.69
N GLY A 101 -7.17 -2.05 12.85
CA GLY A 101 -8.08 -0.94 12.64
C GLY A 101 -8.71 -0.89 11.26
N PHE A 102 -8.01 -1.37 10.23
CA PHE A 102 -8.53 -1.41 8.86
C PHE A 102 -9.62 -2.47 8.65
N LEU A 103 -9.96 -3.28 9.67
CA LEU A 103 -11.14 -4.14 9.66
C LEU A 103 -12.32 -3.55 10.44
N LYS A 104 -12.11 -2.41 11.12
CA LYS A 104 -13.08 -1.83 12.05
C LYS A 104 -13.84 -0.68 11.43
N SER A 105 -15.14 -0.67 11.65
CA SER A 105 -16.01 0.45 11.24
C SER A 105 -15.79 1.70 12.11
N ARG A 106 -15.19 1.52 13.29
CA ARG A 106 -14.97 2.54 14.31
C ARG A 106 -13.76 2.15 15.17
N LEU A 107 -12.94 3.15 15.52
CA LEU A 107 -11.85 3.01 16.49
C LEU A 107 -11.93 4.17 17.47
N GLY A 108 -12.11 3.87 18.76
CA GLY A 108 -12.31 4.90 19.78
C GLY A 108 -13.61 5.69 19.58
N GLN A 109 -13.59 6.96 19.96
CA GLN A 109 -14.75 7.87 19.88
C GLN A 109 -14.75 8.75 18.63
N ASP A 110 -13.63 8.82 17.92
CA ASP A 110 -13.48 9.66 16.74
C ASP A 110 -13.96 8.95 15.47
N GLU A 111 -14.25 9.76 14.45
CA GLU A 111 -14.56 9.25 13.13
C GLU A 111 -13.33 8.59 12.50
N TRP A 112 -13.37 7.26 12.40
CA TRP A 112 -12.29 6.44 11.87
C TRP A 112 -12.47 6.05 10.41
N TYR A 113 -13.69 5.70 9.98
CA TYR A 113 -13.94 5.09 8.68
C TYR A 113 -15.16 5.70 7.97
N ARG A 114 -15.04 5.90 6.65
CA ARG A 114 -16.14 6.18 5.73
C ARG A 114 -16.02 5.28 4.50
N GLY A 115 -17.13 4.68 4.10
CA GLY A 115 -17.22 3.89 2.87
C GLY A 115 -18.24 4.49 1.91
N SER A 116 -17.89 4.61 0.63
CA SER A 116 -18.87 4.94 -0.42
C SER A 116 -18.75 3.98 -1.59
N TRP A 117 -19.89 3.62 -2.18
CA TRP A 117 -19.88 2.88 -3.43
C TRP A 117 -19.53 3.84 -4.57
N SER A 118 -18.58 3.45 -5.40
CA SER A 118 -18.18 4.19 -6.59
C SER A 118 -18.23 3.27 -7.80
N LEU A 119 -18.75 3.76 -8.91
CA LEU A 119 -18.70 3.03 -10.16
C LEU A 119 -17.29 3.12 -10.74
N TRP A 120 -16.66 1.97 -10.98
CA TRP A 120 -15.40 1.89 -11.70
C TRP A 120 -15.51 0.85 -12.82
N HIS A 121 -15.41 1.31 -14.08
CA HIS A 121 -15.50 0.46 -15.28
C HIS A 121 -16.66 -0.57 -15.29
N ASN A 122 -17.86 -0.15 -14.89
CA ASN A 122 -19.09 -0.96 -14.76
C ASN A 122 -19.11 -1.96 -13.59
N GLU A 123 -18.10 -1.98 -12.74
CA GLU A 123 -18.11 -2.71 -11.47
C GLU A 123 -18.29 -1.75 -10.29
N ASN A 124 -19.06 -2.19 -9.30
CA ASN A 124 -19.23 -1.47 -8.06
C ASN A 124 -17.97 -1.67 -7.22
N TRP A 125 -17.23 -0.60 -7.01
CA TRP A 125 -16.01 -0.63 -6.22
C TRP A 125 -16.23 0.11 -4.91
N LYS A 126 -15.87 -0.52 -3.80
CA LYS A 126 -16.03 0.11 -2.49
C LYS A 126 -14.85 1.05 -2.24
N MET A 127 -15.14 2.35 -2.20
CA MET A 127 -14.17 3.37 -1.85
C MET A 127 -14.07 3.49 -0.34
N HIS A 128 -12.95 3.05 0.21
CA HIS A 128 -12.63 3.14 1.63
C HIS A 128 -11.88 4.44 1.94
N GLN A 129 -12.26 5.10 3.03
CA GLN A 129 -11.54 6.23 3.60
C GLN A 129 -11.35 5.98 5.09
N PHE A 130 -10.10 6.09 5.56
CA PHE A 130 -9.75 6.00 6.98
C PHE A 130 -9.11 7.31 7.44
N PHE A 131 -9.36 7.70 8.68
CA PHE A 131 -8.90 8.95 9.27
C PHE A 131 -8.07 8.65 10.52
N VAL A 132 -6.75 8.76 10.38
CA VAL A 132 -5.78 8.49 11.45
C VAL A 132 -5.49 9.80 12.16
N ARG A 133 -5.76 9.83 13.47
CA ARG A 133 -5.47 11.00 14.30
C ARG A 133 -4.15 10.79 15.02
N GLN A 134 -3.28 11.79 14.94
CA GLN A 134 -2.04 11.81 15.72
C GLN A 134 -2.03 13.00 16.67
N ASN A 135 -1.58 12.73 17.90
CA ASN A 135 -1.32 13.77 18.88
C ASN A 135 0.02 14.41 18.51
N SER A 136 -0.02 15.62 17.96
CA SER A 136 1.19 16.42 17.81
C SER A 136 1.61 17.03 19.14
N ASN A 137 2.90 17.34 19.27
CA ASN A 137 3.41 18.12 20.42
C ASN A 137 2.90 19.58 20.43
N THR A 138 2.32 20.03 19.31
CA THR A 138 1.53 21.26 19.22
C THR A 138 0.08 20.95 19.56
N SER A 139 -0.66 21.87 20.16
CA SER A 139 -2.01 21.67 20.71
C SER A 139 -3.11 21.27 19.70
N ALA A 140 -2.78 21.03 18.43
CA ALA A 140 -3.72 20.76 17.35
C ALA A 140 -3.55 19.33 16.80
N THR A 141 -4.51 18.45 17.08
CA THR A 141 -4.53 17.08 16.53
C THR A 141 -4.47 17.08 15.00
N GLU A 142 -3.48 16.37 14.44
CA GLU A 142 -3.37 16.17 13.00
C GLU A 142 -4.21 14.97 12.55
N VAL A 143 -4.88 15.10 11.40
CA VAL A 143 -5.73 14.04 10.85
C VAL A 143 -5.25 13.67 9.44
N TYR A 144 -4.77 12.43 9.31
CA TYR A 144 -4.30 11.86 8.06
C TYR A 144 -5.39 11.02 7.41
N ARG A 145 -5.72 11.31 6.14
CA ARG A 145 -6.71 10.56 5.38
C ARG A 145 -6.06 9.52 4.47
N ILE A 146 -6.33 8.25 4.74
CA ILE A 146 -5.95 7.13 3.87
C ILE A 146 -7.15 6.79 2.97
N PHE A 147 -6.98 6.81 1.66
CA PHE A 147 -8.07 6.53 0.72
C PHE A 147 -7.57 5.88 -0.58
N GLY A 148 -8.50 5.47 -1.44
CA GLY A 148 -8.18 4.93 -2.75
C GLY A 148 -7.46 3.58 -2.68
N MET A 149 -6.47 3.39 -3.54
CA MET A 149 -5.73 2.13 -3.63
C MET A 149 -5.02 1.77 -2.32
N THR A 150 -4.42 2.76 -1.64
CA THR A 150 -3.72 2.52 -0.35
C THR A 150 -4.68 1.98 0.71
N ALA A 151 -5.87 2.55 0.83
CA ALA A 151 -6.88 2.05 1.77
C ALA A 151 -7.31 0.62 1.44
N ARG A 152 -7.44 0.28 0.14
CA ARG A 152 -7.75 -1.08 -0.28
C ARG A 152 -6.64 -2.07 0.07
N ILE A 153 -5.40 -1.74 -0.25
CA ILE A 153 -4.23 -2.57 0.07
C ILE A 153 -4.17 -2.85 1.57
N LEU A 154 -4.42 -1.84 2.41
CA LEU A 154 -4.39 -1.99 3.88
C LEU A 154 -5.53 -2.86 4.42
N VAL A 155 -6.74 -2.74 3.85
CA VAL A 155 -7.86 -3.64 4.17
C VAL A 155 -7.49 -5.09 3.80
N ASP A 156 -6.97 -5.31 2.60
CA ASP A 156 -6.58 -6.64 2.12
C ASP A 156 -5.44 -7.25 2.96
N ALA A 157 -4.43 -6.45 3.31
CA ALA A 157 -3.35 -6.85 4.21
C ALA A 157 -3.88 -7.24 5.60
N ALA A 158 -4.80 -6.45 6.17
CA ALA A 158 -5.38 -6.73 7.48
C ALA A 158 -6.26 -7.99 7.45
N ARG A 159 -7.04 -8.18 6.38
CA ARG A 159 -7.87 -9.39 6.19
C ARG A 159 -7.02 -10.65 6.20
N LEU A 160 -5.91 -10.63 5.45
CA LEU A 160 -4.98 -11.75 5.39
C LEU A 160 -4.26 -11.96 6.73
N GLY A 161 -3.73 -10.89 7.32
CA GLY A 161 -2.93 -10.97 8.54
C GLY A 161 -3.71 -11.41 9.79
N TYR A 162 -4.98 -11.01 9.91
CA TYR A 162 -5.84 -11.36 11.04
C TYR A 162 -6.82 -12.49 10.76
N ALA A 163 -6.85 -13.01 9.52
CA ALA A 163 -7.83 -13.99 9.05
C ALA A 163 -9.28 -13.59 9.40
N GLN A 164 -9.61 -12.31 9.20
CA GLN A 164 -10.87 -11.69 9.59
C GLN A 164 -11.41 -10.80 8.47
N GLU A 165 -12.73 -10.83 8.27
CA GLU A 165 -13.40 -9.92 7.34
C GLU A 165 -13.71 -8.57 7.99
N PRO A 166 -13.76 -7.46 7.22
CA PRO A 166 -14.09 -6.15 7.76
C PRO A 166 -15.54 -6.07 8.27
N GLU A 167 -15.78 -5.22 9.26
CA GLU A 167 -17.12 -4.92 9.80
C GLU A 167 -18.00 -4.09 8.84
N PHE A 168 -17.50 -3.80 7.65
CA PHE A 168 -18.14 -2.98 6.64
C PHE A 168 -18.10 -3.68 5.28
N GLU A 169 -18.96 -3.21 4.37
CA GLU A 169 -18.98 -3.69 2.98
C GLU A 169 -17.63 -3.47 2.31
N HIS A 170 -17.18 -4.44 1.52
CA HIS A 170 -15.90 -4.46 0.80
C HIS A 170 -16.05 -5.35 -0.45
N ASN A 171 -15.12 -5.25 -1.40
CA ASN A 171 -15.08 -6.22 -2.51
C ASN A 171 -14.46 -7.53 -2.01
N SER A 172 -15.03 -8.68 -2.35
CA SER A 172 -14.64 -9.98 -1.80
C SER A 172 -13.25 -10.47 -2.22
N HIS A 173 -12.81 -10.14 -3.45
CA HIS A 173 -11.53 -10.58 -4.01
C HIS A 173 -10.33 -9.74 -3.51
N PHE A 174 -9.11 -10.23 -3.75
CA PHE A 174 -7.86 -9.51 -3.43
C PHE A 174 -7.21 -9.00 -4.72
N GLY A 175 -6.87 -7.71 -4.76
CA GLY A 175 -6.25 -7.06 -5.93
C GLY A 175 -7.02 -7.31 -7.24
N ASP A 176 -6.33 -7.12 -8.37
CA ASP A 176 -6.90 -7.09 -9.73
C ASP A 176 -6.10 -7.98 -10.71
N GLU A 177 -5.40 -9.01 -10.21
CA GLU A 177 -4.52 -9.88 -11.02
C GLU A 177 -5.19 -10.45 -12.27
N GLU A 178 -6.44 -10.92 -12.13
CA GLU A 178 -7.20 -11.46 -13.25
C GLU A 178 -7.43 -10.40 -14.33
N MET A 179 -7.86 -9.21 -13.94
CA MET A 179 -8.08 -8.08 -14.86
C MET A 179 -6.76 -7.65 -15.53
N ILE A 180 -5.67 -7.57 -14.76
CA ILE A 180 -4.33 -7.23 -15.26
C ILE A 180 -3.87 -8.26 -16.29
N ALA A 181 -4.05 -9.56 -16.02
CA ALA A 181 -3.69 -10.62 -16.95
C ALA A 181 -4.50 -10.53 -18.26
N LYS A 182 -5.81 -10.26 -18.18
CA LYS A 182 -6.66 -10.07 -19.37
C LYS A 182 -6.25 -8.85 -20.18
N LEU A 183 -5.91 -7.74 -19.53
CA LEU A 183 -5.39 -6.54 -20.20
C LEU A 183 -4.06 -6.80 -20.90
N ARG A 184 -3.15 -7.55 -20.28
CA ARG A 184 -1.88 -7.97 -20.91
C ARG A 184 -2.12 -8.83 -22.16
N ARG A 185 -3.08 -9.77 -22.13
CA ARG A 185 -3.48 -10.57 -23.32
C ARG A 185 -4.01 -9.70 -24.46
N LEU A 186 -4.62 -8.56 -24.15
CA LEU A 186 -5.06 -7.57 -25.14
C LEU A 186 -3.94 -6.62 -25.61
N GLY A 187 -2.69 -6.88 -25.23
CA GLY A 187 -1.53 -6.05 -25.57
C GLY A 187 -1.54 -4.69 -24.87
N ARG A 188 -2.14 -4.59 -23.68
CA ARG A 188 -2.06 -3.41 -22.79
C ARG A 188 -1.06 -3.64 -21.66
N LEU A 189 -0.71 -2.57 -20.95
CA LEU A 189 0.19 -2.60 -19.79
C LEU A 189 1.60 -3.10 -20.13
N SER A 190 2.15 -2.72 -21.29
CA SER A 190 3.56 -2.97 -21.63
C SER A 190 4.51 -2.16 -20.75
N ALA A 191 5.75 -2.64 -20.62
CA ALA A 191 6.81 -1.97 -19.83
C ALA A 191 7.03 -0.51 -20.25
N VAL A 192 6.98 -0.24 -21.56
CA VAL A 192 6.97 1.11 -22.11
C VAL A 192 5.53 1.50 -22.43
N ARG A 193 5.05 2.57 -21.78
CA ARG A 193 3.72 3.14 -22.05
C ARG A 193 3.75 3.93 -23.35
N LYS A 194 2.90 3.55 -24.30
CA LYS A 194 2.64 4.32 -25.52
C LYS A 194 1.36 5.16 -25.34
N PRO A 195 1.23 6.32 -26.00
CA PRO A 195 0.00 7.10 -25.96
C PRO A 195 -1.26 6.32 -26.38
N SER A 196 -1.09 5.32 -27.26
CA SER A 196 -2.14 4.42 -27.73
C SER A 196 -2.63 3.41 -26.67
N ASP A 197 -1.92 3.27 -25.54
CA ASP A 197 -2.19 2.24 -24.54
C ASP A 197 -3.26 2.65 -23.53
N GLN A 198 -3.84 3.86 -23.68
CA GLN A 198 -4.90 4.34 -22.80
C GLN A 198 -6.05 3.33 -22.72
N LEU A 199 -6.42 2.97 -21.50
CA LEU A 199 -7.49 2.05 -21.18
C LEU A 199 -8.82 2.76 -21.37
N THR A 200 -9.38 2.60 -22.57
CA THR A 200 -10.73 3.06 -22.87
C THR A 200 -11.78 2.16 -22.22
N ARG A 201 -12.99 2.67 -22.03
CA ARG A 201 -14.15 1.88 -21.60
C ARG A 201 -14.34 0.61 -22.43
N GLN A 202 -14.20 0.71 -23.75
CA GLN A 202 -14.29 -0.45 -24.66
C GLN A 202 -13.19 -1.49 -24.42
N THR A 203 -11.98 -1.05 -24.03
CA THR A 203 -10.87 -1.95 -23.72
C THR A 203 -11.16 -2.74 -22.45
N MET A 204 -11.66 -2.06 -21.41
CA MET A 204 -12.06 -2.70 -20.16
C MET A 204 -13.24 -3.66 -20.36
N GLU A 205 -14.24 -3.30 -21.16
CA GLU A 205 -15.37 -4.18 -21.50
C GLU A 205 -14.92 -5.42 -22.30
N LYS A 206 -13.94 -5.27 -23.19
CA LYS A 206 -13.33 -6.41 -23.90
C LYS A 206 -12.55 -7.30 -22.94
N ALA A 207 -11.79 -6.73 -22.01
CA ALA A 207 -11.06 -7.47 -21.00
C ALA A 207 -12.01 -8.26 -20.09
N ALA A 208 -13.09 -7.64 -19.60
CA ALA A 208 -14.08 -8.30 -18.74
C ALA A 208 -14.76 -9.52 -19.41
N LYS A 209 -14.93 -9.50 -20.74
CA LYS A 209 -15.52 -10.60 -21.52
C LYS A 209 -14.51 -11.69 -21.92
N LEU A 210 -13.22 -11.48 -21.68
CA LEU A 210 -12.18 -12.45 -21.99
C LEU A 210 -12.23 -13.57 -20.94
N SER A 211 -12.47 -14.80 -21.40
CA SER A 211 -12.37 -16.04 -20.61
C SER A 211 -10.92 -16.49 -20.43
#